data_AF-A0A081CF91-F1
#
_entry.id   AF-A0A081CF91-F1
#
_cell.length_a   1.000
_cell.length_b   1.000
_cell.length_c   1.000
_cell.angle_alpha   90.00
_cell.angle_beta   90.00
_cell.angle_gamma   90.00
#
_symmetry.space_group_name_H-M   'P 1'
#
loop_
_entity.id
_entity.type
_entity.pdbx_description
1 polymer ?
#
loop_
_entity_poly.entity_id
_entity_poly.type
_entity_poly.pdbx_seq_one_letter_code
_entity_poly.pdbx_strand_id
1 'polypeptide(L)'
;MPLLLLRQAAASSSSSGQSRIDPTKDQRTTIIVACVYAVAIIILWNIPILNYILYPFKLLTVGFHEFSHAAVGLCTGARIESITLEPNEGGATRMRGGIPWLTLPAGYLGSSVIGAALIACGFDERASKVASIVVGVFFLFTLWWARRDWLTWVLILAMIGLFVLFWLVASSVALRYFVLFIGVMNCLYSVWDICDDLIFRKVNESDASAFSKVVGGPPQFWGVIWLLISIAFFGAGIVVGILAFKTPVAQQQADNFLDVNLRRRFFLGYSRI
;
A
#
# COMPACT_ATOMS: atom_id res chain seq x y z
N MET A 1 -15.12 34.81 -34.03
CA MET A 1 -14.00 33.86 -34.22
C MET A 1 -12.62 34.28 -33.67
N PRO A 2 -12.26 35.57 -33.48
CA PRO A 2 -10.94 35.94 -32.93
C PRO A 2 -10.79 35.69 -31.42
N LEU A 3 -11.87 35.84 -30.66
CA LEU A 3 -11.87 35.72 -29.18
C LEU A 3 -11.62 34.30 -28.66
N LEU A 4 -12.03 33.27 -29.43
CA LEU A 4 -11.80 31.85 -29.09
C LEU A 4 -10.34 31.45 -29.28
N LEU A 5 -9.70 31.98 -30.33
CA LEU A 5 -8.27 31.78 -30.59
C LEU A 5 -7.39 32.54 -29.59
N LEU A 6 -7.79 33.75 -29.19
CA LEU A 6 -7.13 34.50 -28.11
C LEU A 6 -7.27 33.82 -26.74
N ARG A 7 -8.41 33.18 -26.44
CA ARG A 7 -8.58 32.38 -25.22
C ARG A 7 -7.74 31.10 -25.23
N GLN A 8 -7.60 30.45 -26.40
CA GLN A 8 -6.73 29.29 -26.56
C GLN A 8 -5.25 29.66 -26.49
N ALA A 9 -4.85 30.82 -27.00
CA ALA A 9 -3.50 31.36 -26.88
C ALA A 9 -3.17 31.84 -25.44
N ALA A 10 -4.15 32.33 -24.70
CA ALA A 10 -4.01 32.66 -23.27
C ALA A 10 -3.96 31.40 -22.39
N ALA A 11 -4.68 30.34 -22.77
CA ALA A 11 -4.62 29.05 -22.09
C ALA A 11 -3.30 28.30 -22.36
N SER A 12 -2.74 28.42 -23.58
CA SER A 12 -1.45 27.83 -23.95
C SER A 12 -0.23 28.61 -23.43
N SER A 13 -0.39 29.85 -22.97
CA SER A 13 0.68 30.68 -22.42
C SER A 13 0.82 30.63 -20.89
N SER A 14 -0.01 29.83 -20.20
CA SER A 14 0.09 29.62 -18.73
C SER A 14 0.82 28.34 -18.32
N SER A 15 1.30 27.54 -19.27
CA SER A 15 2.00 26.26 -19.02
C SER A 15 3.50 26.27 -19.37
N SER A 16 4.09 27.44 -19.65
CA SER A 16 5.45 27.55 -20.20
C SER A 16 6.56 27.77 -19.17
N GLY A 17 6.49 27.15 -17.97
CA GLY A 17 7.58 27.30 -16.99
C GLY A 17 7.66 26.34 -15.81
N GLN A 18 6.70 25.44 -15.60
CA GLN A 18 6.81 24.44 -14.53
C GLN A 18 7.41 23.15 -15.06
N SER A 19 8.49 22.70 -14.43
CA SER A 19 9.10 21.42 -14.76
C SER A 19 8.13 20.29 -14.42
N ARG A 20 8.22 19.16 -15.13
CA ARG A 20 7.34 18.01 -14.88
C ARG A 20 7.45 17.47 -13.43
N ILE A 21 8.56 17.73 -12.77
CA ILE A 21 8.85 17.31 -11.39
C ILE A 21 8.21 18.25 -10.37
N ASP A 22 7.86 19.49 -10.74
CA ASP A 22 7.26 20.43 -9.81
C ASP A 22 5.85 19.99 -9.40
N PRO A 23 5.57 19.79 -8.10
CA PRO A 23 4.26 19.34 -7.64
C PRO A 23 3.23 20.46 -7.75
N THR A 24 2.01 20.10 -8.15
CA THR A 24 0.85 21.01 -8.07
C THR A 24 0.49 21.29 -6.61
N LYS A 25 -0.38 22.28 -6.34
CA LYS A 25 -0.83 22.59 -4.96
C LYS A 25 -1.45 21.35 -4.27
N ASP A 26 -2.26 20.58 -4.99
CA ASP A 26 -2.91 19.39 -4.46
C ASP A 26 -1.91 18.25 -4.20
N GLN A 27 -0.94 18.08 -5.10
CA GLN A 27 0.15 17.12 -4.91
C GLN A 27 1.00 17.51 -3.70
N ARG A 28 1.29 18.80 -3.50
CA ARG A 28 2.02 19.30 -2.33
C ARG A 28 1.28 18.97 -1.03
N THR A 29 -0.04 19.14 -0.98
CA THR A 29 -0.85 18.72 0.17
C THR A 29 -0.71 17.22 0.42
N THR A 30 -0.80 16.40 -0.63
CA THR A 30 -0.67 14.94 -0.52
C THR A 30 0.71 14.52 0.01
N ILE A 31 1.79 15.17 -0.47
CA ILE A 31 3.16 14.95 0.02
C ILE A 31 3.27 15.32 1.50
N ILE A 32 2.76 16.50 1.89
CA ILE A 32 2.76 16.94 3.29
C ILE A 32 2.02 15.92 4.16
N VAL A 33 0.85 15.45 3.73
CA VAL A 33 0.08 14.42 4.44
C VAL A 33 0.86 13.12 4.55
N ALA A 34 1.53 12.65 3.49
CA ALA A 34 2.36 11.45 3.54
C ALA A 34 3.52 11.57 4.54
N CYS A 35 4.20 12.72 4.58
CA CYS A 35 5.26 12.99 5.55
C CYS A 35 4.71 13.07 6.98
N VAL A 36 3.56 13.73 7.18
CA VAL A 36 2.88 13.79 8.48
C VAL A 36 2.47 12.40 8.94
N TYR A 37 1.94 11.56 8.05
CA TYR A 37 1.66 10.15 8.36
C TYR A 37 2.92 9.42 8.79
N ALA A 38 4.03 9.57 8.06
CA ALA A 38 5.26 8.88 8.42
C ALA A 38 5.74 9.24 9.84
N VAL A 39 5.74 10.53 10.18
CA VAL A 39 6.12 11.01 11.51
C VAL A 39 5.12 10.55 12.56
N ALA A 40 3.81 10.69 12.31
CA ALA A 40 2.77 10.31 13.24
C ALA A 40 2.79 8.80 13.52
N ILE A 41 2.97 7.97 12.49
CA ILE A 41 3.09 6.51 12.61
C ILE A 41 4.27 6.18 13.51
N ILE A 42 5.46 6.75 13.25
CA ILE A 42 6.65 6.51 14.09
C ILE A 42 6.37 6.89 15.56
N ILE A 43 5.74 8.03 15.82
CA ILE A 43 5.42 8.45 17.20
C ILE A 43 4.42 7.51 17.84
N LEU A 44 3.28 7.25 17.17
CA LEU A 44 2.19 6.41 17.68
C LEU A 44 2.66 4.98 17.97
N TRP A 45 3.59 4.46 17.17
CA TRP A 45 4.11 3.11 17.34
C TRP A 45 4.92 2.95 18.63
N ASN A 46 5.66 3.98 19.01
CA ASN A 46 6.53 3.96 20.19
C ASN A 46 5.79 4.29 21.50
N ILE A 47 4.51 4.68 21.44
CA ILE A 47 3.71 5.01 22.63
C ILE A 47 2.82 3.81 23.02
N PRO A 48 3.02 3.18 24.20
CA PRO A 48 2.41 1.89 24.57
C PRO A 48 0.87 1.82 24.58
N ILE A 49 0.18 2.96 24.68
CA ILE A 49 -1.29 3.00 24.68
C ILE A 49 -1.81 3.36 23.28
N LEU A 50 -1.08 4.21 22.55
CA LEU A 50 -1.51 4.71 21.25
C LEU A 50 -1.20 3.71 20.14
N ASN A 51 -0.26 2.78 20.35
CA ASN A 51 0.04 1.71 19.41
C ASN A 51 -1.17 0.79 19.13
N TYR A 52 -2.10 0.63 20.08
CA TYR A 52 -3.32 -0.17 19.92
C TYR A 52 -4.25 0.40 18.84
N ILE A 53 -4.20 1.70 18.58
CA ILE A 53 -4.95 2.32 17.48
C ILE A 53 -4.41 1.85 16.13
N LEU A 54 -3.08 1.64 16.04
CA LEU A 54 -2.41 1.18 14.84
C LEU A 54 -2.49 -0.34 14.65
N TYR A 55 -2.77 -1.10 15.71
CA TYR A 55 -2.80 -2.57 15.72
C TYR A 55 -3.48 -3.22 14.50
N PRO A 56 -4.74 -2.89 14.13
CA PRO A 56 -5.37 -3.53 12.96
C PRO A 56 -4.67 -3.19 11.63
N PHE A 57 -4.04 -2.01 11.53
CA PHE A 57 -3.30 -1.59 10.34
C PHE A 57 -1.90 -2.20 10.30
N LYS A 58 -1.24 -2.39 11.45
CA LYS A 58 0.02 -3.12 11.53
C LYS A 58 -0.14 -4.55 11.08
N LEU A 59 -1.16 -5.25 11.57
CA LEU A 59 -1.42 -6.63 11.15
C LEU A 59 -1.76 -6.72 9.66
N LEU A 60 -2.38 -5.70 9.08
CA LEU A 60 -2.55 -5.63 7.63
C LEU A 60 -1.21 -5.57 6.90
N THR A 61 -0.31 -4.72 7.39
CA THR A 61 1.03 -4.55 6.84
C THR A 61 1.86 -5.82 6.97
N VAL A 62 1.78 -6.52 8.11
CA VAL A 62 2.34 -7.87 8.30
C VAL A 62 1.73 -8.83 7.27
N GLY A 63 0.42 -8.74 7.01
CA GLY A 63 -0.23 -9.53 5.96
C GLY A 63 0.38 -9.35 4.57
N PHE A 64 0.71 -8.11 4.18
CA PHE A 64 1.42 -7.85 2.92
C PHE A 64 2.84 -8.40 2.92
N HIS A 65 3.52 -8.34 4.07
CA HIS A 65 4.85 -8.90 4.27
C HIS A 65 4.85 -10.42 4.08
N GLU A 66 3.97 -11.12 4.78
CA GLU A 66 3.81 -12.57 4.66
C GLU A 66 3.37 -13.01 3.26
N PHE A 67 2.45 -12.26 2.66
CA PHE A 67 2.05 -12.50 1.27
C PHE A 67 3.25 -12.38 0.31
N SER A 68 4.18 -11.44 0.55
CA SER A 68 5.34 -11.25 -0.31
C SER A 68 6.30 -12.44 -0.26
N HIS A 69 6.52 -13.04 0.92
CA HIS A 69 7.21 -14.32 1.04
C HIS A 69 6.52 -15.42 0.23
N ALA A 70 5.20 -15.53 0.34
CA ALA A 70 4.42 -16.53 -0.37
C ALA A 70 4.48 -16.35 -1.90
N ALA A 71 4.39 -15.10 -2.37
CA ALA A 71 4.44 -14.78 -3.79
C ALA A 71 5.80 -15.13 -4.42
N VAL A 72 6.90 -14.69 -3.80
CA VAL A 72 8.25 -15.04 -4.28
C VAL A 72 8.53 -16.53 -4.10
N GLY A 73 8.00 -17.14 -3.03
CA GLY A 73 8.03 -18.59 -2.83
C GLY A 73 7.43 -19.32 -4.03
N LEU A 74 6.20 -18.98 -4.42
CA LEU A 74 5.53 -19.57 -5.59
C LEU A 74 6.35 -19.37 -6.87
N CYS A 75 6.89 -18.17 -7.11
CA CYS A 75 7.73 -17.87 -8.27
C CYS A 75 9.04 -18.67 -8.28
N THR A 76 9.54 -19.10 -7.13
CA THR A 76 10.77 -19.90 -6.98
C THR A 76 10.50 -21.40 -6.81
N GLY A 77 9.25 -21.84 -7.03
CA GLY A 77 8.86 -23.25 -6.99
C GLY A 77 8.53 -23.79 -5.58
N ALA A 78 8.31 -22.91 -4.60
CA ALA A 78 7.85 -23.30 -3.28
C ALA A 78 6.37 -23.68 -3.28
N ARG A 79 5.99 -24.59 -2.39
CA ARG A 79 4.60 -24.86 -2.02
C ARG A 79 4.26 -24.13 -0.73
N ILE A 80 3.28 -23.24 -0.79
CA ILE A 80 2.80 -22.49 0.39
C ILE A 80 1.83 -23.36 1.19
N GLU A 81 2.13 -23.57 2.47
CA GLU A 81 1.34 -24.42 3.38
C GLU A 81 0.33 -23.61 4.18
N SER A 82 0.74 -22.47 4.73
CA SER A 82 -0.12 -21.57 5.49
C SER A 82 0.51 -20.19 5.67
N ILE A 83 -0.35 -19.18 5.82
CA ILE A 83 -0.01 -17.85 6.32
C ILE A 83 -0.76 -17.65 7.64
N THR A 84 -0.12 -17.08 8.65
CA THR A 84 -0.72 -16.82 9.97
C THR A 84 -0.28 -15.46 10.46
N LEU A 85 -1.21 -14.72 11.07
CA LEU A 85 -0.93 -13.44 11.73
C LEU A 85 -1.06 -13.64 13.24
N GLU A 86 0.00 -13.33 13.97
CA GLU A 86 0.04 -13.51 15.41
C GLU A 86 -0.47 -12.25 16.15
N PRO A 87 -1.15 -12.39 17.30
CA PRO A 87 -1.65 -11.24 18.06
C PRO A 87 -0.56 -10.30 18.60
N ASN A 88 0.69 -10.73 18.59
CA ASN A 88 1.87 -9.97 19.03
C ASN A 88 2.46 -9.10 17.90
N GLU A 89 1.66 -8.77 16.88
CA GLU A 89 2.08 -7.99 15.71
C GLU A 89 3.11 -8.72 14.81
N GLY A 90 3.24 -10.04 14.95
CA GLY A 90 4.07 -10.90 14.11
C GLY A 90 3.29 -11.65 13.03
N GLY A 91 4.01 -12.29 12.10
CA GLY A 91 3.45 -13.11 11.04
C GLY A 91 4.34 -14.33 10.76
N ALA A 92 3.77 -15.34 10.13
CA ALA A 92 4.53 -16.49 9.68
C ALA A 92 3.98 -17.10 8.39
N THR A 93 4.86 -17.22 7.39
CA THR A 93 4.60 -17.94 6.13
C THR A 93 5.31 -19.29 6.15
N ARG A 94 4.53 -20.37 6.29
CA ARG A 94 5.04 -21.74 6.17
C ARG A 94 5.03 -22.16 4.72
N MET A 95 6.20 -22.52 4.20
CA MET A 95 6.36 -22.98 2.83
C MET A 95 7.43 -24.08 2.74
N ARG A 96 7.33 -24.91 1.70
CA ARG A 96 8.30 -25.98 1.40
C ARG A 96 8.90 -25.76 0.02
N GLY A 97 10.22 -25.77 -0.07
CA GLY A 97 10.96 -25.45 -1.29
C GLY A 97 11.10 -23.93 -1.48
N GLY A 98 11.40 -23.51 -2.70
CA GLY A 98 11.78 -22.13 -3.01
C GLY A 98 13.25 -21.85 -2.78
N ILE A 99 13.67 -20.62 -3.07
CA ILE A 99 15.06 -20.17 -2.90
C ILE A 99 15.10 -19.20 -1.70
N PRO A 100 15.60 -19.62 -0.52
CA PRO A 100 15.63 -18.78 0.69
C PRO A 100 16.27 -17.42 0.49
N TRP A 101 17.27 -17.35 -0.39
CA TRP A 101 17.97 -16.11 -0.72
C TRP A 101 17.09 -15.05 -1.41
N LEU A 102 15.99 -15.47 -2.03
CA LEU A 102 15.00 -14.60 -2.64
C LEU A 102 13.75 -14.46 -1.77
N THR A 103 13.33 -15.53 -1.10
CA THR A 103 12.08 -15.53 -0.32
C THR A 103 12.23 -14.76 0.99
N LEU A 104 13.35 -14.86 1.71
CA LEU A 104 13.55 -14.13 2.98
C LEU A 104 13.55 -12.60 2.82
N PRO A 105 14.27 -11.98 1.87
CA PRO A 105 14.16 -10.54 1.68
C PRO A 105 12.80 -10.10 1.11
N ALA A 106 12.02 -11.03 0.54
CA ALA A 106 10.76 -10.70 -0.12
C ALA A 106 9.74 -10.04 0.82
N GLY A 107 9.75 -10.36 2.11
CA GLY A 107 8.86 -9.74 3.08
C GLY A 107 9.03 -8.23 3.12
N TYR A 108 10.23 -7.75 3.49
CA TYR A 108 10.50 -6.31 3.59
C TYR A 108 10.49 -5.61 2.23
N LEU A 109 11.12 -6.22 1.21
CA LEU A 109 11.22 -5.60 -0.11
C LEU A 109 9.86 -5.56 -0.81
N GLY A 110 9.09 -6.65 -0.74
CA GLY A 110 7.74 -6.73 -1.28
C GLY A 110 6.80 -5.74 -0.60
N SER A 111 6.83 -5.67 0.73
CA SER A 111 6.08 -4.65 1.49
C SER A 111 6.43 -3.23 1.04
N SER A 112 7.71 -2.94 0.81
CA SER A 112 8.17 -1.63 0.35
C SER A 112 7.69 -1.29 -1.05
N VAL A 113 7.70 -2.26 -1.97
CA VAL A 113 7.20 -2.10 -3.35
C VAL A 113 5.69 -1.87 -3.34
N ILE A 114 4.94 -2.67 -2.59
CA ILE A 114 3.49 -2.51 -2.44
C ILE A 114 3.19 -1.14 -1.81
N GLY A 115 3.94 -0.76 -0.77
CA GLY A 115 3.83 0.53 -0.12
C GLY A 115 4.02 1.70 -1.09
N ALA A 116 5.09 1.66 -1.90
CA ALA A 116 5.37 2.67 -2.92
C ALA A 116 4.26 2.78 -3.97
N ALA A 117 3.73 1.63 -4.42
CA ALA A 117 2.63 1.59 -5.38
C ALA A 117 1.35 2.21 -4.80
N LEU A 118 1.01 1.88 -3.54
CA LEU A 118 -0.14 2.46 -2.85
C LEU A 118 0.04 3.96 -2.59
N ILE A 119 1.24 4.41 -2.21
CA ILE A 119 1.56 5.83 -2.07
C ILE A 119 1.32 6.56 -3.39
N ALA A 120 1.84 6.04 -4.51
CA ALA A 120 1.63 6.63 -5.82
C ALA A 120 0.15 6.70 -6.20
N CYS A 121 -0.61 5.63 -5.97
CA CYS A 121 -2.06 5.60 -6.20
C CYS A 121 -2.82 6.60 -5.33
N GLY A 122 -2.32 6.94 -4.14
CA GLY A 122 -2.89 7.96 -3.24
C GLY A 122 -2.85 9.39 -3.80
N PHE A 123 -2.22 9.64 -4.95
CA PHE A 123 -2.23 10.96 -5.61
C PHE A 123 -3.45 11.17 -6.52
N ASP A 124 -4.22 10.12 -6.79
CA ASP A 124 -5.39 10.16 -7.68
C ASP A 124 -6.55 9.28 -7.17
N GLU A 125 -7.78 9.78 -7.30
CA GLU A 125 -8.97 9.07 -6.83
C GLU A 125 -9.23 7.77 -7.60
N ARG A 126 -9.10 7.77 -8.93
CA ARG A 126 -9.33 6.57 -9.76
C ARG A 126 -8.25 5.53 -9.52
N ALA A 127 -7.00 5.97 -9.40
CA ALA A 127 -5.90 5.08 -9.06
C ALA A 127 -6.09 4.45 -7.68
N SER A 128 -6.55 5.22 -6.68
CA SER A 128 -6.87 4.69 -5.35
C SER A 128 -8.02 3.69 -5.37
N LYS A 129 -9.06 3.93 -6.19
CA LYS A 129 -10.14 2.97 -6.45
C LYS A 129 -9.60 1.67 -7.03
N VAL A 130 -8.86 1.72 -8.13
CA VAL A 130 -8.24 0.52 -8.72
C VAL A 130 -7.33 -0.20 -7.71
N ALA A 131 -6.50 0.55 -6.98
CA ALA A 131 -5.60 -0.01 -5.97
C ALA A 131 -6.36 -0.77 -4.89
N SER A 132 -7.48 -0.25 -4.39
CA SER A 132 -8.27 -0.94 -3.37
C SER A 132 -8.98 -2.21 -3.88
N ILE A 133 -9.36 -2.29 -5.16
CA ILE A 133 -9.80 -3.56 -5.76
C ILE A 133 -8.66 -4.58 -5.77
N VAL A 134 -7.48 -4.15 -6.23
CA VAL A 134 -6.29 -4.99 -6.29
C VAL A 134 -5.92 -5.51 -4.89
N VAL A 135 -5.89 -4.62 -3.89
CA VAL A 135 -5.69 -4.98 -2.47
C VAL A 135 -6.76 -5.95 -1.98
N GLY A 136 -8.03 -5.75 -2.35
CA GLY A 136 -9.12 -6.69 -2.05
C GLY A 136 -8.84 -8.09 -2.61
N VAL A 137 -8.39 -8.19 -3.86
CA VAL A 137 -8.00 -9.48 -4.48
C VAL A 137 -6.82 -10.12 -3.74
N PHE A 138 -5.80 -9.34 -3.38
CA PHE A 138 -4.67 -9.80 -2.56
C PHE A 138 -5.15 -10.40 -1.22
N PHE A 139 -6.10 -9.75 -0.57
CA PHE A 139 -6.68 -10.24 0.68
C PHE A 139 -7.48 -11.54 0.51
N LEU A 140 -8.21 -11.71 -0.60
CA LEU A 140 -8.89 -12.97 -0.88
C LEU A 140 -7.92 -14.15 -1.01
N PHE A 141 -6.79 -13.95 -1.69
CA PHE A 141 -5.73 -14.97 -1.76
C PHE A 141 -5.12 -15.23 -0.37
N THR A 142 -4.89 -14.18 0.42
CA THR A 142 -4.34 -14.33 1.77
C THR A 142 -5.30 -15.12 2.67
N LEU A 143 -6.61 -14.87 2.60
CA LEU A 143 -7.63 -15.62 3.34
C LEU A 143 -7.64 -17.12 2.99
N TRP A 144 -7.35 -17.48 1.73
CA TRP A 144 -7.25 -18.87 1.32
C TRP A 144 -6.14 -19.62 2.08
N TRP A 145 -4.96 -19.00 2.21
CA TRP A 145 -3.84 -19.59 2.97
C TRP A 145 -3.98 -19.44 4.49
N ALA A 146 -4.75 -18.45 4.95
CA ALA A 146 -5.06 -18.21 6.36
C ALA A 146 -6.35 -18.88 6.85
N ARG A 147 -6.88 -19.86 6.11
CA ARG A 147 -8.16 -20.55 6.40
C ARG A 147 -8.30 -21.20 7.79
N ARG A 148 -7.20 -21.34 8.54
CA ARG A 148 -7.20 -21.90 9.90
C ARG A 148 -7.03 -20.85 11.00
N ASP A 149 -6.85 -19.58 10.62
CA ASP A 149 -6.55 -18.48 11.54
C ASP A 149 -7.71 -17.47 11.58
N TRP A 150 -8.56 -17.59 12.60
CA TRP A 150 -9.74 -16.75 12.77
C TRP A 150 -9.39 -15.25 12.94
N LEU A 151 -8.24 -14.93 13.53
CA LEU A 151 -7.83 -13.53 13.75
C LEU A 151 -7.55 -12.87 12.40
N THR A 152 -6.78 -13.53 11.54
CA THR A 152 -6.53 -13.07 10.17
C THR A 152 -7.83 -12.84 9.40
N TRP A 153 -8.82 -13.74 9.55
CA TRP A 153 -10.12 -13.58 8.92
C TRP A 153 -10.86 -12.33 9.39
N VAL A 154 -10.99 -12.13 10.70
CA VAL A 154 -11.69 -10.97 11.27
C VAL A 154 -11.02 -9.66 10.82
N LEU A 155 -9.69 -9.60 10.87
CA LEU A 155 -8.95 -8.39 10.51
C LEU A 155 -9.04 -8.06 9.02
N ILE A 156 -8.86 -9.06 8.15
CA ILE A 156 -8.97 -8.85 6.71
C ILE A 156 -10.40 -8.44 6.34
N LEU A 157 -11.42 -9.10 6.89
CA LEU A 157 -12.82 -8.72 6.62
C LEU A 157 -13.14 -7.33 7.13
N ALA A 158 -12.66 -6.95 8.32
CA ALA A 158 -12.81 -5.59 8.84
C ALA A 158 -12.13 -4.57 7.93
N MET A 159 -10.93 -4.89 7.41
CA MET A 159 -10.21 -4.00 6.52
C MET A 159 -10.90 -3.86 5.16
N ILE A 160 -11.40 -4.95 4.58
CA ILE A 160 -12.23 -4.91 3.38
C ILE A 160 -13.46 -4.03 3.60
N GLY A 161 -14.13 -4.18 4.75
CA GLY A 161 -15.25 -3.33 5.14
C GLY A 161 -14.88 -1.85 5.18
N LEU A 162 -13.70 -1.51 5.71
CA LEU A 162 -13.19 -0.14 5.76
C LEU A 162 -12.86 0.43 4.37
N PHE A 163 -12.23 -0.37 3.50
CA PHE A 163 -11.99 0.01 2.10
C PHE A 163 -13.31 0.28 1.37
N VAL A 164 -14.33 -0.59 1.53
CA VAL A 164 -15.65 -0.40 0.94
C VAL A 164 -16.34 0.84 1.51
N LEU A 165 -16.27 1.07 2.82
CA LEU A 165 -16.85 2.26 3.46
C LEU A 165 -16.23 3.54 2.88
N PHE A 166 -14.89 3.62 2.85
CA PHE A 166 -14.20 4.80 2.32
C PHE A 166 -14.33 4.98 0.82
N TRP A 167 -14.56 3.88 0.09
CA TRP A 167 -14.94 3.96 -1.31
C TRP A 167 -16.26 4.70 -1.49
N LEU A 168 -17.27 4.38 -0.68
CA LEU A 168 -18.64 4.89 -0.81
C LEU A 168 -18.83 6.30 -0.21
N VAL A 169 -17.96 6.72 0.70
CA VAL A 169 -18.08 7.99 1.45
C VAL A 169 -17.27 9.11 0.81
N ALA A 170 -17.77 10.35 0.90
CA ALA A 170 -17.05 11.61 0.61
C ALA A 170 -16.34 11.66 -0.76
N SER A 171 -17.02 11.21 -1.82
CA SER A 171 -16.46 11.15 -3.18
C SER A 171 -15.11 10.42 -3.22
N SER A 172 -14.92 9.40 -2.37
CA SER A 172 -13.68 8.60 -2.29
C SER A 172 -12.41 9.38 -1.94
N VAL A 173 -12.53 10.61 -1.45
CA VAL A 173 -11.39 11.37 -0.90
C VAL A 173 -10.82 10.67 0.33
N ALA A 174 -11.70 10.10 1.18
CA ALA A 174 -11.29 9.29 2.32
C ALA A 174 -10.50 8.05 1.88
N LEU A 175 -10.94 7.37 0.81
CA LEU A 175 -10.24 6.22 0.24
C LEU A 175 -8.83 6.61 -0.22
N ARG A 176 -8.69 7.74 -0.90
CA ARG A 176 -7.40 8.22 -1.41
C ARG A 176 -6.37 8.40 -0.30
N TYR A 177 -6.77 9.08 0.79
CA TYR A 177 -5.87 9.26 1.94
C TYR A 177 -5.68 7.98 2.76
N PHE A 178 -6.66 7.08 2.77
CA PHE A 178 -6.51 5.78 3.40
C PHE A 178 -5.53 4.87 2.65
N VAL A 179 -5.63 4.80 1.32
CA VAL A 179 -4.66 4.10 0.46
C VAL A 179 -3.26 4.68 0.65
N LEU A 180 -3.13 6.00 0.70
CA LEU A 180 -1.86 6.67 1.01
C LEU A 180 -1.33 6.24 2.39
N PHE A 181 -2.17 6.26 3.43
CA PHE A 181 -1.82 5.84 4.78
C PHE A 181 -1.31 4.39 4.84
N ILE A 182 -2.04 3.44 4.23
CA ILE A 182 -1.61 2.03 4.16
C ILE A 182 -0.29 1.90 3.39
N GLY A 183 -0.11 2.67 2.32
CA GLY A 183 1.14 2.70 1.58
C GLY A 183 2.33 3.17 2.43
N VAL A 184 2.14 4.24 3.22
CA VAL A 184 3.15 4.73 4.17
C VAL A 184 3.45 3.69 5.24
N MET A 185 2.42 3.07 5.84
CA MET A 185 2.59 1.99 6.83
C MET A 185 3.44 0.85 6.27
N ASN A 186 3.16 0.39 5.05
CA ASN A 186 3.92 -0.68 4.40
C ASN A 186 5.39 -0.34 4.14
N CYS A 187 5.69 0.89 3.69
CA CYS A 187 7.06 1.34 3.53
C CYS A 187 7.81 1.46 4.85
N LEU A 188 7.12 1.81 5.95
CA LEU A 188 7.73 1.95 7.27
C LEU A 188 7.81 0.64 8.06
N TYR A 189 7.23 -0.45 7.57
CA TYR A 189 7.23 -1.73 8.27
C TYR A 189 8.63 -2.24 8.57
N SER A 190 9.51 -2.24 7.56
CA SER A 190 10.91 -2.67 7.72
C SER A 190 11.62 -1.82 8.78
N VAL A 191 11.37 -0.51 8.80
CA VAL A 191 11.91 0.41 9.82
C VAL A 191 11.52 -0.07 11.20
N TRP A 192 10.25 -0.41 11.40
CA TRP A 192 9.78 -0.86 12.70
C TRP A 192 10.41 -2.18 13.11
N ASP A 193 10.33 -3.20 12.26
CA ASP A 193 10.79 -4.54 12.63
C ASP A 193 12.31 -4.57 12.90
N ILE A 194 13.07 -3.77 12.15
CA ILE A 194 14.50 -3.57 12.39
C ILE A 194 14.76 -2.80 13.68
N CYS A 195 14.02 -1.72 13.95
CA CYS A 195 14.15 -0.99 15.22
C CYS A 195 13.79 -1.86 16.42
N ASP A 196 12.77 -2.70 16.30
CA ASP A 196 12.33 -3.63 17.34
C ASP A 196 13.41 -4.67 17.66
N ASP A 197 14.02 -5.25 16.62
CA ASP A 197 15.16 -6.15 16.73
C ASP A 197 16.41 -5.48 17.33
N LEU A 198 16.74 -4.27 16.88
CA LEU A 198 17.96 -3.56 17.29
C LEU A 198 17.88 -3.01 18.72
N ILE A 199 16.73 -2.42 19.09
CA ILE A 199 16.56 -1.64 20.31
C ILE A 199 16.00 -2.53 21.42
N PHE A 200 14.98 -3.34 21.12
CA PHE A 200 14.26 -4.12 22.13
C PHE A 200 14.72 -5.58 22.20
N ARG A 201 15.64 -6.00 21.32
CA ARG A 201 16.27 -7.34 21.29
C ARG A 201 15.23 -8.44 21.39
N LYS A 202 14.33 -8.45 20.41
CA LYS A 202 13.25 -9.42 20.30
C LYS A 202 13.79 -10.85 20.41
N VAL A 203 13.04 -11.71 21.11
CA VAL A 203 13.38 -13.13 21.26
C VAL A 203 13.05 -13.92 19.98
N ASN A 204 12.14 -13.40 19.16
CA ASN A 204 11.70 -14.02 17.91
C ASN A 204 12.71 -13.76 16.79
N GLU A 205 12.90 -14.75 15.92
CA GLU A 205 13.79 -14.65 14.75
C GLU A 205 13.13 -13.81 13.64
N SER A 206 13.78 -12.72 13.23
CA SER A 206 13.39 -11.91 12.07
C SER A 206 13.93 -12.45 10.75
N ASP A 207 13.40 -11.97 9.63
CA ASP A 207 13.90 -12.34 8.30
C ASP A 207 15.35 -11.92 8.09
N ALA A 208 15.79 -10.81 8.69
CA ALA A 208 17.19 -10.38 8.65
C ALA A 208 18.08 -11.36 9.40
N SER A 209 17.60 -11.87 10.54
CA SER A 209 18.27 -12.91 11.30
C SER A 209 18.31 -14.24 10.53
N ALA A 210 17.19 -14.67 9.95
CA ALA A 210 17.13 -15.88 9.12
C ALA A 210 18.03 -15.78 7.87
N PHE A 211 18.05 -14.62 7.21
CA PHE A 211 18.87 -14.38 6.03
C PHE A 211 20.35 -14.39 6.36
N SER A 212 20.74 -13.83 7.51
CA SER A 212 22.12 -13.88 8.00
C SER A 212 22.64 -15.31 8.16
N LYS A 213 21.78 -16.27 8.56
CA LYS A 213 22.14 -17.69 8.66
C LYS A 213 22.38 -18.35 7.30
N VAL A 214 21.70 -17.87 6.25
CA VAL A 214 21.83 -18.40 4.88
C VAL A 214 23.04 -17.80 4.16
N VAL A 215 23.30 -16.51 4.36
CA VAL A 215 24.24 -15.71 3.55
C VAL A 215 25.51 -15.34 4.30
N GLY A 216 25.46 -15.36 5.62
CA GLY A 216 26.47 -14.78 6.49
C GLY A 216 26.27 -13.27 6.72
N GLY A 217 27.16 -12.70 7.53
CA GLY A 217 27.12 -11.31 7.95
C GLY A 217 26.19 -11.04 9.15
N PRO A 218 26.27 -9.87 9.79
CA PRO A 218 25.40 -9.54 10.92
C PRO A 218 23.94 -9.30 10.46
N PRO A 219 22.91 -9.77 11.18
CA PRO A 219 21.50 -9.46 10.88
C PRO A 219 21.23 -7.96 10.73
N GLN A 220 21.88 -7.15 11.56
CA GLN A 220 21.72 -5.70 11.59
C GLN A 220 22.15 -5.05 10.27
N PHE A 221 23.18 -5.59 9.63
CA PHE A 221 23.68 -5.09 8.34
C PHE A 221 22.63 -5.28 7.25
N TRP A 222 22.02 -6.47 7.17
CA TRP A 222 20.96 -6.76 6.22
C TRP A 222 19.70 -5.94 6.49
N GLY A 223 19.34 -5.78 7.76
CA GLY A 223 18.27 -4.87 8.17
C GLY A 223 18.51 -3.45 7.63
N VAL A 224 19.66 -2.84 7.92
CA VAL A 224 19.98 -1.48 7.45
C VAL A 224 19.93 -1.36 5.92
N ILE A 225 20.38 -2.36 5.18
CA ILE A 225 20.27 -2.35 3.71
C ILE A 225 18.80 -2.29 3.27
N TRP A 226 17.95 -3.15 3.83
CA TRP A 226 16.54 -3.19 3.44
C TRP A 226 15.79 -1.95 3.90
N LEU A 227 16.14 -1.38 5.06
CA LEU A 227 15.66 -0.08 5.52
C LEU A 227 15.91 1.03 4.50
N LEU A 228 17.15 1.13 4.00
CA LEU A 228 17.51 2.13 2.98
C LEU A 228 16.72 1.93 1.69
N ILE A 229 16.52 0.67 1.29
CA ILE A 229 15.70 0.34 0.12
C ILE A 229 14.24 0.74 0.36
N SER A 230 13.67 0.51 1.54
CA SER A 230 12.31 0.92 1.89
C SER A 230 12.12 2.44 1.84
N ILE A 231 13.09 3.21 2.34
CA ILE A 231 13.10 4.68 2.25
C ILE A 231 13.17 5.13 0.78
N ALA A 232 14.00 4.48 -0.04
CA ALA A 232 14.07 4.76 -1.47
C ALA A 232 12.74 4.49 -2.18
N PHE A 233 12.06 3.38 -1.84
CA PHE A 233 10.74 3.06 -2.36
C PHE A 233 9.66 4.06 -1.92
N PHE A 234 9.69 4.52 -0.68
CA PHE A 234 8.80 5.59 -0.20
C PHE A 234 8.97 6.85 -1.06
N GLY A 235 10.21 7.30 -1.27
CA GLY A 235 10.50 8.45 -2.13
C GLY A 235 10.09 8.22 -3.59
N ALA A 236 10.35 7.02 -4.12
CA ALA A 236 9.95 6.65 -5.48
C ALA A 236 8.43 6.68 -5.66
N GLY A 237 7.65 6.19 -4.70
CA GLY A 237 6.19 6.26 -4.72
C GLY A 237 5.68 7.70 -4.81
N ILE A 238 6.28 8.63 -4.06
CA ILE A 238 5.97 10.06 -4.15
C ILE A 238 6.33 10.60 -5.54
N VAL A 239 7.52 10.33 -6.05
CA VAL A 239 7.98 10.83 -7.36
C VAL A 239 7.08 10.30 -8.48
N VAL A 240 6.74 9.01 -8.47
CA VAL A 240 5.80 8.42 -9.43
C VAL A 240 4.42 9.08 -9.32
N GLY A 241 3.92 9.29 -8.11
CA GLY A 241 2.66 10.01 -7.87
C GLY A 241 2.67 11.42 -8.49
N ILE A 242 3.76 12.17 -8.31
CA ILE A 242 3.94 13.50 -8.89
C ILE A 242 3.93 13.46 -10.42
N LEU A 243 4.67 12.51 -11.01
CA LEU A 243 4.88 12.43 -12.46
C LEU A 243 3.70 11.84 -13.23
N ALA A 244 2.94 10.94 -12.60
CA ALA A 244 1.82 10.23 -13.22
C ALA A 244 0.49 10.99 -13.09
N PHE A 245 0.24 11.67 -11.96
CA PHE A 245 -1.08 12.22 -11.63
C PHE A 245 -1.09 13.74 -11.51
N LYS A 246 -1.01 14.45 -12.64
CA LYS A 246 -1.03 15.93 -12.70
C LYS A 246 -2.43 16.56 -12.69
N THR A 247 -3.47 15.75 -12.83
CA THR A 247 -4.85 16.21 -12.87
C THR A 247 -5.26 16.82 -11.51
N PRO A 248 -5.85 18.02 -11.46
CA PRO A 248 -6.34 18.61 -10.20
C PRO A 248 -7.40 17.76 -9.53
N VAL A 249 -7.43 17.70 -8.19
CA VAL A 249 -8.35 16.83 -7.43
C VAL A 249 -9.82 17.09 -7.76
N ALA A 250 -10.18 18.35 -8.00
CA ALA A 250 -11.55 18.73 -8.39
C ALA A 250 -12.02 18.09 -9.71
N GLN A 251 -11.10 17.65 -10.57
CA GLN A 251 -11.38 16.99 -11.85
C GLN A 251 -11.15 15.47 -11.80
N GLN A 252 -10.64 14.94 -10.69
CA GLN A 252 -10.37 13.51 -10.52
C GLN A 252 -11.62 12.70 -10.13
N GLN A 253 -12.73 13.38 -9.82
CA GLN A 253 -13.99 12.74 -9.44
C GLN A 253 -14.31 11.60 -10.41
N ALA A 254 -14.35 10.39 -9.86
CA ALA A 254 -14.68 9.20 -10.62
C ALA A 254 -16.19 8.94 -10.55
N ASP A 255 -16.97 9.98 -10.89
CA ASP A 255 -18.39 9.84 -11.13
C ASP A 255 -18.57 8.78 -12.23
N ASN A 256 -19.39 7.77 -11.96
CA ASN A 256 -19.62 6.62 -12.85
C ASN A 256 -18.46 5.61 -12.98
N PHE A 257 -17.53 5.51 -12.02
CA PHE A 257 -16.44 4.50 -12.05
C PHE A 257 -16.93 3.06 -12.27
N LEU A 258 -18.07 2.69 -11.69
CA LEU A 258 -18.74 1.39 -11.85
C LEU A 258 -20.07 1.50 -12.60
N ASP A 259 -20.30 2.54 -13.41
CA ASP A 259 -21.49 2.59 -14.27
C ASP A 259 -21.35 1.57 -15.42
N VAL A 260 -21.40 0.30 -15.03
CA VAL A 260 -21.83 -0.78 -15.88
C VAL A 260 -23.29 -0.46 -16.12
N ASN A 261 -23.61 -0.06 -17.35
CA ASN A 261 -24.92 0.34 -17.87
C ASN A 261 -26.01 -0.77 -17.77
N LEU A 262 -26.09 -1.48 -16.64
CA LEU A 262 -27.02 -2.55 -16.34
C LEU A 262 -28.45 -2.01 -16.15
N ARG A 263 -28.61 -0.75 -15.73
CA ARG A 263 -29.93 -0.11 -15.56
C ARG A 263 -30.60 0.30 -16.87
N ARG A 264 -29.84 0.63 -17.93
CA ARG A 264 -30.45 1.06 -19.22
C ARG A 264 -30.90 -0.10 -20.11
N ARG A 265 -30.28 -1.28 -20.02
CA ARG A 265 -30.71 -2.43 -20.86
C ARG A 265 -31.93 -3.16 -20.32
N PHE A 266 -32.17 -3.15 -19.01
CA PHE A 266 -33.33 -3.84 -18.43
C PHE A 266 -34.66 -3.09 -18.65
N PHE A 267 -34.64 -1.75 -18.73
CA PHE A 267 -35.87 -0.95 -18.87
C PHE A 267 -36.22 -0.53 -20.30
N LEU A 268 -35.29 -0.62 -21.27
CA LEU A 268 -35.56 -0.30 -22.68
C LEU A 268 -35.98 -1.52 -23.54
N GLY A 269 -36.03 -2.71 -22.94
CA GLY A 269 -36.45 -3.95 -23.62
C GLY A 269 -37.95 -4.27 -23.57
N TYR A 270 -38.77 -3.50 -22.84
CA TYR A 270 -40.19 -3.81 -22.61
C TYR A 270 -41.18 -2.71 -23.06
N SER A 271 -40.73 -1.80 -23.93
CA SER A 271 -41.61 -0.74 -24.49
C SER A 271 -41.63 -0.75 -26.02
N ARG A 272 -41.59 -1.94 -26.62
CA ARG A 272 -41.95 -2.19 -28.01
C ARG A 272 -42.62 -3.56 -28.15
N ILE A 273 -43.85 -3.68 -27.65
CA ILE A 273 -44.92 -4.49 -28.24
C ILE A 273 -46.21 -3.71 -28.02
#